data_AF-A0AAD7EER3-F1
#
_entry.id   AF-A0AAD7EER3-F1
#
_cell.length_a   1.000
_cell.length_b   1.000
_cell.length_c   1.000
_cell.angle_alpha   90.00
_cell.angle_beta   90.00
_cell.angle_gamma   90.00
#
_symmetry.space_group_name_H-M   'P 1'
#
loop_
_entity.id
_entity.type
_entity.pdbx_description
1 polymer ?
#
loop_
_entity_poly.entity_id
_entity_poly.type
_entity_poly.pdbx_seq_one_letter_code
_entity_poly.pdbx_strand_id
1 'polypeptide(L)'
;MHDKRKRIEDSDDSSSSSDECATSDNDAPNLDDMTVAQLKEAVRKSQLEKNVAEKKMRKALGDVTNYDVEGDHPTSKKSKGKPPKKRRQIVRVPSDEGSGRGDDDSGGDSDSADEKERGDEEKRVASLGRRFVLVKTLWIKDGTLDANLDDSYDEKKRFDGAEVQGQFRDLIKMLPAQYKGKVKREAWFQRAFLKGMSDRRSNTSSRIRRVAGASIYDCLAGSLLKHQRLAL
;
A
#
# COMPACT_ATOMS: atom_id res chain seq x y z
N MET A 1 15.35 33.25 -48.17
CA MET A 1 16.00 33.67 -46.91
C MET A 1 15.76 32.55 -45.89
N HIS A 2 16.59 31.51 -45.91
CA HIS A 2 17.78 31.33 -45.07
C HIS A 2 17.47 31.37 -43.56
N ASP A 3 17.26 30.21 -42.94
CA ASP A 3 17.96 29.83 -41.71
C ASP A 3 17.78 28.32 -41.45
N LYS A 4 18.81 27.52 -41.78
CA LYS A 4 19.88 27.04 -40.89
C LYS A 4 19.41 25.98 -39.90
N ARG A 5 19.49 24.74 -40.41
CA ARG A 5 19.61 23.48 -39.68
C ARG A 5 20.71 23.62 -38.62
N LYS A 6 20.41 23.36 -37.36
CA LYS A 6 21.42 23.10 -36.33
C LYS A 6 21.40 21.60 -36.01
N ARG A 7 22.39 20.92 -36.57
CA ARG A 7 22.81 19.54 -36.28
C ARG A 7 23.44 19.57 -34.89
N ILE A 8 22.95 18.75 -33.97
CA ILE A 8 23.63 18.48 -32.69
C ILE A 8 24.24 17.09 -32.84
N GLU A 9 25.56 17.09 -32.84
CA GLU A 9 26.43 15.92 -32.88
C GLU A 9 26.65 15.41 -31.45
N ASP A 10 26.50 14.10 -31.30
CA ASP A 10 27.30 13.15 -30.52
C ASP A 10 27.97 13.62 -29.22
N SER A 11 27.60 12.96 -28.13
CA SER A 11 28.48 12.74 -26.98
C SER A 11 28.05 11.46 -26.27
N ASP A 12 28.53 10.34 -26.80
CA ASP A 12 28.60 9.05 -26.10
C ASP A 12 29.70 9.14 -25.04
N ASP A 13 29.32 9.36 -23.79
CA ASP A 13 30.23 9.21 -22.64
C ASP A 13 29.81 7.96 -21.84
N SER A 14 30.24 6.81 -22.36
CA SER A 14 30.11 5.50 -21.70
C SER A 14 31.18 5.37 -20.62
N SER A 15 30.96 6.01 -19.47
CA SER A 15 31.74 5.73 -18.26
C SER A 15 31.10 4.57 -17.48
N SER A 16 31.42 3.35 -17.90
CA SER A 16 31.13 2.12 -17.14
C SER A 16 32.12 2.01 -15.98
N SER A 17 31.73 2.53 -14.82
CA SER A 17 32.42 2.29 -13.54
C SER A 17 31.92 0.97 -12.98
N SER A 18 32.63 -0.11 -13.29
CA SER A 18 32.51 -1.39 -12.60
C SER A 18 33.17 -1.28 -11.22
N ASP A 19 32.41 -0.80 -10.23
CA ASP A 19 32.75 -0.98 -8.83
C ASP A 19 32.62 -2.47 -8.48
N GLU A 20 33.76 -3.15 -8.45
CA GLU A 20 33.93 -4.48 -7.92
C GLU A 20 33.66 -4.45 -6.41
N CYS A 21 32.40 -4.63 -6.03
CA CYS A 21 32.03 -5.02 -4.68
C CYS A 21 32.65 -6.40 -4.41
N ALA A 22 33.82 -6.41 -3.81
CA ALA A 22 34.42 -7.57 -3.16
C ALA A 22 33.39 -8.17 -2.20
N THR A 23 32.64 -9.18 -2.66
CA THR A 23 31.87 -10.05 -1.79
C THR A 23 32.90 -10.87 -1.03
N SER A 24 33.21 -10.42 0.19
CA SER A 24 33.95 -11.19 1.18
C SER A 24 33.39 -12.60 1.18
N ASP A 25 34.20 -13.54 0.67
CA ASP A 25 33.84 -14.92 0.54
C ASP A 25 33.39 -15.48 1.88
N ASN A 26 32.31 -16.26 1.79
CA ASN A 26 31.65 -16.91 2.89
C ASN A 26 32.61 -17.90 3.56
N ASP A 27 33.11 -17.55 4.74
CA ASP A 27 33.45 -18.54 5.79
C ASP A 27 32.15 -19.17 6.32
N ALA A 28 31.43 -19.89 5.44
CA ALA A 28 30.32 -20.72 5.85
C ALA A 28 30.91 -21.95 6.56
N PRO A 29 30.58 -22.19 7.85
CA PRO A 29 31.09 -23.35 8.56
C PRO A 29 30.65 -24.63 7.84
N ASN A 30 31.59 -25.55 7.64
CA ASN A 30 31.31 -26.86 7.05
C ASN A 30 30.25 -27.59 7.91
N LEU A 31 29.06 -27.78 7.36
CA LEU A 31 27.89 -28.29 8.10
C LEU A 31 28.05 -29.76 8.51
N ASP A 32 28.91 -30.50 7.80
CA ASP A 32 29.10 -31.94 8.00
C ASP A 32 29.92 -32.28 9.26
N ASP A 33 30.70 -31.31 9.78
CA ASP A 33 31.55 -31.49 10.97
C ASP A 33 30.90 -30.93 12.26
N MET A 34 29.71 -30.33 12.16
CA MET A 34 29.04 -29.69 13.30
C MET A 34 28.24 -30.68 14.13
N THR A 35 28.46 -30.67 15.44
CA THR A 35 27.62 -31.42 16.39
C THR A 35 26.18 -30.89 16.38
N VAL A 36 25.21 -31.73 16.75
CA VAL A 36 23.78 -31.38 16.80
C VAL A 36 23.52 -30.14 17.67
N ALA A 37 24.30 -29.92 18.73
CA ALA A 37 24.21 -28.74 19.58
C ALA A 37 24.62 -27.47 18.83
N GLN A 38 25.74 -27.51 18.11
CA GLN A 38 26.24 -26.39 17.30
C GLN A 38 25.29 -26.08 16.14
N LEU A 39 24.67 -27.10 15.54
CA LEU A 39 23.68 -26.92 14.48
C LEU A 39 22.44 -26.16 14.98
N LYS A 40 21.93 -26.52 16.18
CA LYS A 40 20.79 -25.81 16.80
C LYS A 40 21.11 -24.36 17.13
N GLU A 41 22.34 -24.09 17.57
CA GLU A 41 22.81 -22.74 17.85
C GLU A 41 22.94 -21.90 16.58
N ALA A 42 23.51 -22.47 15.52
CA ALA A 42 23.61 -21.83 14.20
C ALA A 42 22.24 -21.50 13.61
N VAL A 43 21.26 -22.41 13.71
CA VAL A 43 19.88 -22.17 13.28
C VAL A 43 19.25 -21.01 14.05
N ARG A 44 19.41 -20.98 15.39
CA ARG A 44 18.88 -19.87 16.21
C ARG A 44 19.52 -18.53 15.85
N LYS A 45 20.83 -18.52 15.63
CA LYS A 45 21.57 -17.32 15.23
C LYS A 45 21.09 -16.81 13.86
N SER A 46 20.97 -17.70 12.87
CA SER A 46 20.44 -17.37 11.54
C SER A 46 19.01 -16.85 11.60
N GLN A 47 18.14 -17.43 12.44
CA GLN A 47 16.77 -16.97 12.63
C GLN A 47 16.71 -15.56 13.22
N LEU A 48 17.57 -15.26 14.20
CA LEU A 48 17.68 -13.93 14.80
C LEU A 48 18.18 -12.90 13.80
N GLU A 49 19.22 -13.22 13.02
CA GLU A 49 19.74 -12.36 11.97
C GLU A 49 18.68 -12.05 10.91
N LYS A 50 17.92 -13.06 10.46
CA LYS A 50 16.78 -12.87 9.53
C LYS A 50 15.73 -11.92 10.12
N ASN A 51 15.35 -12.10 11.38
CA ASN A 51 14.36 -11.24 12.04
C ASN A 51 14.87 -9.79 12.20
N VAL A 52 16.16 -9.61 12.52
CA VAL A 52 16.79 -8.29 12.62
C VAL A 52 16.85 -7.63 11.25
N ALA A 53 17.23 -8.36 10.21
CA ALA A 53 17.26 -7.88 8.84
C ALA A 53 15.85 -7.49 8.36
N GLU A 54 14.83 -8.31 8.62
CA GLU A 54 13.44 -7.98 8.28
C GLU A 54 12.98 -6.72 9.02
N LYS A 55 13.29 -6.59 10.32
CA LYS A 55 12.96 -5.38 11.09
C LYS A 55 13.68 -4.15 10.56
N LYS A 56 14.95 -4.27 10.16
CA LYS A 56 15.73 -3.18 9.56
C LYS A 56 15.17 -2.78 8.20
N MET A 57 14.78 -3.75 7.36
CA MET A 57 14.11 -3.51 6.08
C MET A 57 12.75 -2.86 6.27
N ARG A 58 11.93 -3.35 7.21
CA ARG A 58 10.65 -2.71 7.56
C ARG A 58 10.84 -1.29 8.08
N LYS A 59 11.88 -1.04 8.88
CA LYS A 59 12.21 0.31 9.36
C LYS A 59 12.67 1.21 8.21
N ALA A 60 13.56 0.73 7.33
CA ALA A 60 14.02 1.48 6.17
C ALA A 60 12.86 1.82 5.21
N LEU A 61 11.96 0.87 4.96
CA LEU A 61 10.73 1.11 4.20
C LEU A 61 9.81 2.10 4.93
N GLY A 62 9.73 2.04 6.25
CA GLY A 62 9.04 3.00 7.10
C GLY A 62 9.61 4.42 6.99
N ASP A 63 10.93 4.56 7.05
CA ASP A 63 11.65 5.83 6.97
C ASP A 63 11.54 6.44 5.56
N VAL A 64 11.55 5.62 4.50
CA VAL A 64 11.22 6.05 3.13
C VAL A 64 9.76 6.51 3.00
N THR A 65 8.84 5.95 3.81
CA THR A 65 7.44 6.41 3.86
C THR A 65 7.20 7.62 4.78
N ASN A 66 8.18 8.03 5.60
CA ASN A 66 8.08 9.08 6.62
C ASN A 66 9.18 10.16 6.53
N TYR A 67 9.67 10.48 5.33
CA TYR A 67 10.37 11.77 5.15
C TYR A 67 9.35 12.91 5.30
N ASP A 68 9.12 13.33 6.54
CA ASP A 68 8.86 14.72 6.87
C ASP A 68 10.13 15.48 6.49
N VAL A 69 10.12 16.10 5.31
CA VAL A 69 11.15 17.06 4.95
C VAL A 69 10.94 18.26 5.87
N GLU A 70 11.84 18.40 6.85
CA GLU A 70 12.02 19.61 7.63
C GLU A 70 12.24 20.79 6.67
N GLY A 71 11.17 21.55 6.43
CA GLY A 71 11.24 22.87 5.85
C GLY A 71 11.28 23.90 6.98
N ASP A 72 12.39 24.62 7.06
CA ASP A 72 12.66 25.75 7.96
C ASP A 72 11.41 26.61 8.26
N HIS A 73 10.95 26.51 9.50
CA HIS A 73 10.01 27.45 10.10
C HIS A 73 10.77 28.31 11.12
N PRO A 74 11.06 29.59 10.87
CA PRO A 74 11.48 30.48 11.95
C PRO A 74 10.25 31.04 12.68
N THR A 75 10.10 30.58 13.91
CA THR A 75 9.47 31.27 15.05
C THR A 75 7.94 31.42 15.09
N SER A 76 7.29 30.62 15.95
CA SER A 76 6.42 31.20 17.00
C SER A 76 6.15 30.21 18.15
N LYS A 77 6.66 30.59 19.33
CA LYS A 77 6.09 30.41 20.68
C LYS A 77 5.70 28.99 21.17
N LYS A 78 6.59 28.49 22.02
CA LYS A 78 6.39 27.59 23.18
C LYS A 78 4.92 27.32 23.54
N SER A 79 4.42 26.12 23.23
CA SER A 79 3.44 25.44 24.07
C SER A 79 4.11 24.19 24.66
N LYS A 80 4.18 24.13 26.00
CA LYS A 80 4.64 22.96 26.73
C LYS A 80 3.57 21.87 26.63
N GLY A 81 3.57 21.11 25.53
CA GLY A 81 2.70 19.96 25.29
C GLY A 81 3.36 18.65 25.72
N LYS A 82 2.68 17.88 26.54
CA LYS A 82 3.12 16.68 27.27
C LYS A 82 3.74 15.57 26.39
N PRO A 83 4.66 14.75 26.93
CA PRO A 83 5.19 13.57 26.23
C PRO A 83 4.10 12.50 26.03
N PRO A 84 4.24 11.64 25.00
CA PRO A 84 3.25 10.62 24.66
C PRO A 84 3.05 9.63 25.82
N LYS A 85 1.78 9.46 26.24
CA LYS A 85 1.37 8.52 27.28
C LYS A 85 1.78 7.10 26.89
N LYS A 86 2.75 6.54 27.60
CA LYS A 86 2.99 5.08 27.69
C LYS A 86 1.68 4.40 28.10
N ARG A 87 1.16 3.50 27.26
CA ARG A 87 0.11 2.55 27.63
C ARG A 87 0.57 1.77 28.87
N ARG A 88 0.00 2.10 30.03
CA ARG A 88 0.14 1.29 31.24
C ARG A 88 -0.59 -0.03 31.00
N GLN A 89 0.13 -1.15 31.15
CA GLN A 89 -0.48 -2.44 31.43
C GLN A 89 -1.27 -2.30 32.74
N ILE A 90 -2.57 -2.54 32.66
CA ILE A 90 -3.45 -2.63 33.83
C ILE A 90 -3.15 -3.97 34.49
N VAL A 91 -2.35 -3.92 35.55
CA VAL A 91 -2.27 -5.00 36.54
C VAL A 91 -3.55 -4.87 37.38
N ARG A 92 -4.46 -5.84 37.26
CA ARG A 92 -5.65 -5.96 38.11
C ARG A 92 -5.20 -6.34 39.52
N VAL A 93 -5.44 -5.46 40.48
CA VAL A 93 -5.43 -5.77 41.91
C VAL A 93 -6.87 -6.14 42.30
N PRO A 94 -7.09 -7.17 43.15
CA PRO A 94 -8.43 -7.59 43.55
C PRO A 94 -9.00 -6.60 44.56
N SER A 95 -10.20 -6.08 44.30
CA SER A 95 -11.01 -5.42 45.32
C SER A 95 -12.20 -6.33 45.63
N ASP A 96 -12.19 -6.75 46.88
CA ASP A 96 -13.17 -7.54 47.60
C ASP A 96 -14.42 -6.71 47.94
N GLU A 97 -15.51 -7.42 48.24
CA GLU A 97 -16.76 -6.97 48.84
C GLU A 97 -17.79 -6.23 47.94
N GLY A 98 -18.90 -6.92 47.64
CA GLY A 98 -20.22 -6.26 47.67
C GLY A 98 -21.20 -6.53 46.52
N SER A 99 -21.89 -7.67 46.58
CA SER A 99 -23.35 -7.83 46.35
C SER A 99 -24.00 -7.24 45.09
N GLY A 100 -24.43 -8.10 44.16
CA GLY A 100 -25.36 -7.73 43.10
C GLY A 100 -25.73 -8.87 42.17
N ARG A 101 -26.88 -9.48 42.45
CA ARG A 101 -27.68 -10.45 41.66
C ARG A 101 -27.53 -10.33 40.13
N GLY A 102 -27.49 -11.49 39.47
CA GLY A 102 -27.74 -11.61 38.03
C GLY A 102 -27.30 -12.96 37.49
N ASP A 103 -28.08 -14.01 37.78
CA ASP A 103 -28.14 -15.19 36.92
C ASP A 103 -28.65 -14.74 35.55
N ASP A 104 -27.74 -14.54 34.59
CA ASP A 104 -28.09 -14.45 33.17
C ASP A 104 -27.15 -15.37 32.39
N ASP A 105 -27.67 -16.58 32.25
CA ASP A 105 -27.33 -17.57 31.26
C ASP A 105 -27.49 -16.99 29.86
N SER A 106 -26.38 -16.67 29.19
CA SER A 106 -26.38 -16.41 27.75
C SER A 106 -25.06 -16.86 27.14
N GLY A 107 -25.02 -18.15 26.81
CA GLY A 107 -24.05 -18.73 25.89
C GLY A 107 -24.06 -17.97 24.55
N GLY A 108 -22.94 -17.34 24.23
CA GLY A 108 -22.75 -16.55 23.03
C GLY A 108 -21.39 -16.82 22.39
N ASP A 109 -21.04 -18.09 22.19
CA ASP A 109 -19.73 -18.50 21.64
C ASP A 109 -19.80 -19.00 20.18
N SER A 110 -20.91 -18.76 19.46
CA SER A 110 -21.14 -19.37 18.15
C SER A 110 -21.07 -18.44 16.91
N ASP A 111 -20.86 -17.13 17.06
CA ASP A 111 -20.89 -16.18 15.92
C ASP A 111 -19.53 -15.58 15.51
N SER A 112 -18.43 -15.83 16.25
CA SER A 112 -17.15 -15.14 15.95
C SER A 112 -16.40 -15.66 14.72
N ALA A 113 -16.70 -16.89 14.28
CA ALA A 113 -16.02 -17.51 13.15
C ALA A 113 -16.46 -16.90 11.80
N ASP A 114 -17.77 -16.71 11.62
CA ASP A 114 -18.35 -16.17 10.39
C ASP A 114 -17.99 -14.68 10.18
N GLU A 115 -17.94 -13.88 11.25
CA GLU A 115 -17.50 -12.48 11.16
C GLU A 115 -16.04 -12.35 10.73
N LYS A 116 -15.18 -13.26 11.23
CA LYS A 116 -13.76 -13.27 10.91
C LYS A 116 -13.52 -13.67 9.45
N GLU A 117 -14.21 -14.71 8.97
CA GLU A 117 -14.11 -15.15 7.57
C GLU A 117 -14.56 -14.05 6.61
N ARG A 118 -15.71 -13.42 6.89
CA ARG A 118 -16.19 -12.27 6.11
C ARG A 118 -15.19 -11.11 6.12
N GLY A 119 -14.63 -10.79 7.27
CA GLY A 119 -13.62 -9.74 7.40
C GLY A 119 -12.36 -10.01 6.57
N ASP A 120 -11.94 -11.27 6.46
CA ASP A 120 -10.81 -11.65 5.61
C ASP A 120 -11.17 -11.65 4.12
N GLU A 121 -12.39 -12.01 3.76
CA GLU A 121 -12.90 -11.88 2.39
C GLU A 121 -12.94 -10.40 1.95
N GLU A 122 -13.45 -9.50 2.80
CA GLU A 122 -13.48 -8.05 2.53
C GLU A 122 -12.09 -7.48 2.29
N LYS A 123 -11.08 -7.90 3.08
CA LYS A 123 -9.68 -7.49 2.86
C LYS A 123 -9.15 -7.97 1.51
N ARG A 124 -9.49 -9.20 1.09
CA ARG A 124 -9.12 -9.74 -0.23
C ARG A 124 -9.78 -8.94 -1.35
N VAL A 125 -11.07 -8.64 -1.24
CA VAL A 125 -11.80 -7.82 -2.22
C VAL A 125 -11.22 -6.40 -2.30
N ALA A 126 -10.90 -5.78 -1.16
CA ALA A 126 -10.21 -4.49 -1.14
C ALA A 126 -8.82 -4.56 -1.81
N SER A 127 -8.09 -5.67 -1.66
CA SER A 127 -6.82 -5.88 -2.37
C SER A 127 -6.99 -5.95 -3.89
N LEU A 128 -8.09 -6.55 -4.38
CA LEU A 128 -8.44 -6.58 -5.80
C LEU A 128 -8.74 -5.17 -6.33
N GLY A 129 -9.51 -4.37 -5.58
CA GLY A 129 -9.77 -2.97 -5.93
C GLY A 129 -8.49 -2.14 -6.05
N ARG A 130 -7.54 -2.36 -5.12
CA ARG A 130 -6.20 -1.74 -5.16
C ARG A 130 -5.41 -2.14 -6.41
N ARG A 131 -5.42 -3.43 -6.75
CA ARG A 131 -4.73 -3.96 -7.94
C ARG A 131 -5.36 -3.43 -9.22
N PHE A 132 -6.68 -3.37 -9.28
CA PHE A 132 -7.41 -2.84 -10.43
C PHE A 132 -7.00 -1.39 -10.72
N VAL A 133 -6.92 -0.55 -9.69
CA VAL A 133 -6.41 0.81 -9.82
C VAL A 133 -5.01 0.82 -10.40
N LEU A 134 -4.06 0.02 -9.90
CA LEU A 134 -2.69 0.03 -10.43
C LEU A 134 -2.59 -0.38 -11.91
N VAL A 135 -3.46 -1.28 -12.38
CA VAL A 135 -3.43 -1.79 -13.76
C VAL A 135 -4.25 -0.92 -14.72
N LYS A 136 -5.30 -0.25 -14.23
CA LYS A 136 -6.31 0.45 -15.06
C LYS A 136 -6.50 1.92 -14.66
N THR A 137 -5.57 2.50 -13.89
CA THR A 137 -5.66 3.82 -13.23
C THR A 137 -6.09 4.95 -14.15
N LEU A 138 -5.62 4.94 -15.39
CA LEU A 138 -5.63 6.09 -16.28
C LEU A 138 -7.02 6.46 -16.80
N TRP A 139 -8.02 5.58 -16.67
CA TRP A 139 -9.33 5.83 -17.27
C TRP A 139 -10.52 5.45 -16.39
N ILE A 140 -10.36 5.14 -15.11
CA ILE A 140 -11.50 4.74 -14.25
C ILE A 140 -12.59 5.82 -14.25
N LYS A 141 -13.76 5.49 -14.80
CA LYS A 141 -14.96 6.34 -14.79
C LYS A 141 -15.87 5.96 -13.62
N ASP A 142 -16.59 6.95 -13.13
CA ASP A 142 -17.63 6.76 -12.12
C ASP A 142 -18.79 5.93 -12.69
N GLY A 143 -19.45 5.14 -11.84
CA GLY A 143 -20.55 4.25 -12.25
C GLY A 143 -20.11 2.92 -12.88
N THR A 144 -18.81 2.61 -12.93
CA THR A 144 -18.31 1.33 -13.51
C THR A 144 -18.94 0.10 -12.86
N LEU A 145 -19.18 0.10 -11.55
CA LEU A 145 -19.79 -1.05 -10.85
C LEU A 145 -21.32 -1.11 -11.00
N ASP A 146 -21.95 0.01 -11.33
CA ASP A 146 -23.40 0.15 -11.46
C ASP A 146 -23.89 -0.20 -12.88
N ALA A 147 -22.98 -0.23 -13.86
CA ALA A 147 -23.30 -0.48 -15.25
C ALA A 147 -23.87 -1.88 -15.50
N ASN A 148 -24.94 -1.97 -16.29
CA ASN A 148 -25.45 -3.22 -16.83
C ASN A 148 -24.56 -3.75 -17.95
N LEU A 149 -24.16 -5.02 -17.89
CA LEU A 149 -23.20 -5.57 -18.84
C LEU A 149 -23.94 -5.73 -20.17
N ASP A 150 -23.50 -4.99 -21.18
CA ASP A 150 -24.07 -5.05 -22.51
C ASP A 150 -23.38 -6.16 -23.31
N ASP A 151 -24.14 -7.17 -23.73
CA ASP A 151 -23.64 -8.29 -24.51
C ASP A 151 -23.25 -7.87 -25.94
N SER A 152 -23.89 -6.81 -26.46
CA SER A 152 -23.61 -6.25 -27.78
C SER A 152 -22.40 -5.31 -27.83
N TYR A 153 -21.69 -5.16 -26.70
CA TYR A 153 -20.52 -4.31 -26.58
C TYR A 153 -19.41 -4.67 -27.57
N ASP A 154 -19.01 -3.68 -28.38
CA ASP A 154 -17.86 -3.73 -29.28
C ASP A 154 -16.64 -3.07 -28.63
N GLU A 155 -15.57 -3.86 -28.44
CA GLU A 155 -14.31 -3.41 -27.85
C GLU A 155 -13.63 -2.32 -28.70
N LYS A 156 -13.86 -2.30 -30.02
CA LYS A 156 -13.29 -1.28 -30.91
C LYS A 156 -13.89 0.11 -30.68
N LYS A 157 -15.15 0.18 -30.25
CA LYS A 157 -15.88 1.42 -29.95
C LYS A 157 -15.78 1.84 -28.49
N ARG A 158 -14.84 1.25 -27.73
CA ARG A 158 -14.67 1.50 -26.30
C ARG A 158 -14.57 2.98 -25.97
N PHE A 159 -13.86 3.77 -26.77
CA PHE A 159 -13.62 5.18 -26.51
C PHE A 159 -14.65 6.12 -27.18
N ASP A 160 -15.66 5.56 -27.85
CA ASP A 160 -16.75 6.28 -28.51
C ASP A 160 -18.03 6.28 -27.65
N GLY A 161 -17.87 6.47 -26.33
CA GLY A 161 -18.99 6.53 -25.37
C GLY A 161 -19.31 5.22 -24.64
N ALA A 162 -18.59 4.13 -24.91
CA ALA A 162 -18.75 2.84 -24.25
C ALA A 162 -17.64 2.53 -23.21
N GLU A 163 -17.00 3.56 -22.65
CA GLU A 163 -15.81 3.37 -21.80
C GLU A 163 -16.15 2.60 -20.51
N VAL A 164 -17.34 2.87 -19.95
CA VAL A 164 -17.83 2.25 -18.72
C VAL A 164 -18.04 0.74 -18.92
N GLN A 165 -18.59 0.33 -20.07
CA GLN A 165 -18.74 -1.09 -20.43
C GLN A 165 -17.38 -1.78 -20.55
N GLY A 166 -16.43 -1.15 -21.25
CA GLY A 166 -15.09 -1.68 -21.40
C GLY A 166 -14.37 -1.85 -20.06
N GLN A 167 -14.54 -0.89 -19.14
CA GLN A 167 -13.98 -0.98 -17.78
C GLN A 167 -14.64 -2.05 -16.94
N PHE A 168 -15.96 -2.19 -17.04
CA PHE A 168 -16.66 -3.23 -16.31
C PHE A 168 -16.25 -4.62 -16.81
N ARG A 169 -16.09 -4.81 -18.12
CA ARG A 169 -15.54 -6.06 -18.69
C ARG A 169 -14.10 -6.32 -18.25
N ASP A 170 -13.24 -5.31 -18.24
CA ASP A 170 -11.87 -5.43 -17.72
C ASP A 170 -11.87 -5.87 -16.24
N LEU A 171 -12.79 -5.33 -15.44
CA LEU A 171 -12.95 -5.70 -14.04
C LEU A 171 -13.38 -7.16 -13.91
N ILE A 172 -14.38 -7.61 -14.66
CA ILE A 172 -14.84 -9.00 -14.66
C ILE A 172 -13.74 -9.97 -15.12
N LYS A 173 -12.92 -9.58 -16.11
CA LYS A 173 -11.75 -10.37 -16.56
C LYS A 173 -10.69 -10.52 -15.47
N MET A 174 -10.48 -9.48 -14.65
CA MET A 174 -9.46 -9.47 -13.59
C MET A 174 -9.91 -10.21 -12.31
N LEU A 175 -11.22 -10.28 -12.05
CA LEU A 175 -11.74 -10.89 -10.84
C LEU A 175 -11.63 -12.42 -10.87
N PRO A 176 -11.23 -13.04 -9.75
CA PRO A 176 -11.36 -14.49 -9.56
C PRO A 176 -12.80 -14.96 -9.78
N ALA A 177 -12.97 -16.18 -10.30
CA ALA A 177 -14.28 -16.72 -10.69
C ALA A 177 -15.33 -16.65 -9.56
N GLN A 178 -14.93 -16.93 -8.33
CA GLN A 178 -15.78 -16.89 -7.13
C GLN A 178 -16.43 -15.52 -6.87
N TYR A 179 -15.83 -14.42 -7.35
CA TYR A 179 -16.32 -13.07 -7.11
C TYR A 179 -17.17 -12.53 -8.26
N LYS A 180 -17.12 -13.12 -9.45
CA LYS A 180 -17.80 -12.59 -10.65
C LYS A 180 -19.31 -12.44 -10.45
N GLY A 181 -19.94 -13.41 -9.79
CA GLY A 181 -21.36 -13.34 -9.46
C GLY A 181 -21.68 -12.41 -8.27
N LYS A 182 -20.70 -12.06 -7.44
CA LYS A 182 -20.91 -11.22 -6.24
C LYS A 182 -20.90 -9.72 -6.54
N VAL A 183 -20.23 -9.31 -7.63
CA VAL A 183 -20.00 -7.89 -8.00
C VAL A 183 -21.25 -7.03 -7.96
N LYS A 184 -22.39 -7.54 -8.43
CA LYS A 184 -23.67 -6.82 -8.46
C LYS A 184 -24.65 -7.21 -7.37
N ARG A 185 -24.56 -8.44 -6.87
CA ARG A 185 -25.53 -8.98 -5.91
C ARG A 185 -25.24 -8.52 -4.49
N GLU A 186 -23.97 -8.29 -4.16
CA GLU A 186 -23.54 -8.12 -2.79
C GLU A 186 -22.98 -6.71 -2.54
N ALA A 187 -23.74 -5.88 -1.82
CA ALA A 187 -23.36 -4.50 -1.52
C ALA A 187 -22.05 -4.39 -0.73
N TRP A 188 -21.75 -5.38 0.13
CA TRP A 188 -20.50 -5.40 0.88
C TRP A 188 -19.28 -5.54 -0.05
N PHE A 189 -19.40 -6.32 -1.14
CA PHE A 189 -18.35 -6.49 -2.13
C PHE A 189 -18.02 -5.14 -2.79
N GLN A 190 -19.05 -4.44 -3.25
CA GLN A 190 -18.88 -3.12 -3.88
C GLN A 190 -18.22 -2.12 -2.94
N ARG A 191 -18.67 -2.06 -1.67
CA ARG A 191 -18.06 -1.19 -0.66
C ARG A 191 -16.58 -1.53 -0.42
N ALA A 192 -16.25 -2.79 -0.21
CA ALA A 192 -14.86 -3.22 0.03
C ALA A 192 -13.97 -2.95 -1.18
N PHE A 193 -14.47 -3.22 -2.39
CA PHE A 193 -13.75 -3.00 -3.63
C PHE A 193 -13.51 -1.50 -3.89
N LEU A 194 -14.55 -0.68 -3.80
CA LEU A 194 -14.48 0.78 -3.95
C LEU A 194 -13.56 1.42 -2.90
N LYS A 195 -13.61 0.94 -1.65
CA LYS A 195 -12.67 1.36 -0.60
C LYS A 195 -11.23 1.09 -1.04
N GLY A 196 -10.94 -0.13 -1.50
CA GLY A 196 -9.63 -0.48 -2.04
C GLY A 196 -9.20 0.41 -3.20
N MET A 197 -10.10 0.73 -4.13
CA MET A 197 -9.81 1.64 -5.23
C MET A 197 -9.49 3.06 -4.73
N SER A 198 -10.30 3.61 -3.82
CA SER A 198 -10.11 4.95 -3.27
C SER A 198 -8.77 5.08 -2.53
N ASP A 199 -8.46 4.09 -1.68
CA ASP A 199 -7.20 4.03 -0.92
C ASP A 199 -5.98 4.08 -1.85
N ARG A 200 -6.03 3.42 -3.02
CA ARG A 200 -4.91 3.47 -3.99
C ARG A 200 -4.93 4.68 -4.91
N ARG A 201 -6.10 5.20 -5.30
CA ARG A 201 -6.19 6.42 -6.12
C ARG A 201 -5.57 7.61 -5.40
N SER A 202 -5.93 7.82 -4.13
CA SER A 202 -5.38 8.89 -3.30
C SER A 202 -3.85 8.81 -3.16
N ASN A 203 -3.34 7.62 -2.84
CA ASN A 203 -1.90 7.37 -2.69
C ASN A 203 -1.14 7.53 -4.02
N THR A 204 -1.69 7.01 -5.12
CA THR A 204 -1.05 7.07 -6.44
C THR A 204 -1.00 8.52 -6.94
N SER A 205 -2.11 9.26 -6.83
CA SER A 205 -2.16 10.69 -7.16
C SER A 205 -1.14 11.50 -6.36
N SER A 206 -1.07 11.29 -5.04
CA SER A 206 -0.10 11.94 -4.17
C SER A 206 1.35 11.64 -4.58
N ARG A 207 1.64 10.38 -4.94
CA ARG A 207 2.97 9.96 -5.37
C ARG A 207 3.34 10.53 -6.73
N ILE A 208 2.42 10.52 -7.70
CA ILE A 208 2.64 11.12 -9.02
C ILE A 208 2.90 12.61 -8.88
N ARG A 209 2.08 13.34 -8.11
CA ARG A 209 2.31 14.79 -7.86
C ARG A 209 3.68 15.05 -7.24
N ARG A 210 4.11 14.20 -6.30
CA ARG A 210 5.40 14.36 -5.61
C ARG A 210 6.60 14.05 -6.50
N VAL A 211 6.56 12.95 -7.26
CA VAL A 211 7.73 12.44 -8.00
C VAL A 211 7.79 12.99 -9.42
N ALA A 212 6.65 12.99 -10.12
CA ALA A 212 6.58 13.33 -11.53
C ALA A 212 5.88 14.66 -11.81
N GLY A 213 5.20 15.25 -10.81
CA GLY A 213 4.42 16.48 -11.00
C GLY A 213 5.27 17.63 -11.56
N ALA A 214 6.47 17.83 -11.03
CA ALA A 214 7.39 18.87 -11.51
C ALA A 214 7.73 18.70 -13.01
N SER A 215 7.99 17.45 -13.44
CA SER A 215 8.31 17.12 -14.83
C SER A 215 7.09 17.13 -15.76
N ILE A 216 5.90 16.78 -15.26
CA ILE A 216 4.67 16.81 -16.07
C ILE A 216 4.20 18.25 -16.33
N TYR A 217 4.36 19.13 -15.34
CA TYR A 217 3.87 20.51 -15.38
C TYR A 217 4.98 21.54 -15.63
N ASP A 218 6.20 21.11 -16.00
CA ASP A 218 7.39 21.96 -16.21
C ASP A 218 7.54 23.04 -15.13
N CYS A 219 7.40 22.65 -13.87
CA CYS A 219 7.45 23.57 -12.74
C CYS A 219 8.43 23.12 -11.68
N LEU A 220 9.08 24.08 -11.02
CA LEU A 220 9.98 23.84 -9.90
C LEU A 220 9.23 23.06 -8.80
N ALA A 221 9.80 21.98 -8.28
CA ALA A 221 9.15 21.10 -7.29
C ALA A 221 8.55 21.85 -6.08
N GLY A 222 9.10 23.03 -5.73
CA GLY A 222 8.59 23.90 -4.66
C GLY A 222 7.32 24.69 -4.98
N SER A 223 6.90 24.85 -6.24
CA SER A 223 5.67 25.58 -6.59
C SER A 223 4.41 24.74 -6.42
N LEU A 224 4.47 23.44 -6.72
CA LEU A 224 3.34 22.51 -6.57
C LEU A 224 2.94 22.29 -5.11
N LEU A 225 3.90 22.30 -4.18
CA LEU A 225 3.64 22.14 -2.75
C LEU A 225 2.89 23.34 -2.15
N LYS A 226 3.09 24.57 -2.68
CA LYS A 226 2.45 25.78 -2.17
C LYS A 226 0.94 25.82 -2.40
N HIS A 227 0.46 25.26 -3.51
CA HIS A 227 -0.97 25.22 -3.83
C HIS A 227 -1.76 24.15 -3.07
N GLN A 228 -1.08 23.17 -2.44
CA GLN A 228 -1.75 22.12 -1.66
C GLN A 228 -2.32 22.63 -0.31
N ARG A 229 -1.83 23.75 0.22
CA ARG A 229 -2.28 24.33 1.50
C ARG A 229 -3.57 25.16 1.42
N LEU A 230 -4.05 25.48 0.23
CA LEU A 230 -5.22 26.36 0.04
C LEU A 230 -6.51 25.60 -0.32
N ALA A 231 -6.47 24.27 -0.40
CA ALA A 231 -7.60 23.44 -0.86
C ALA A 231 -8.12 22.41 0.17
N LEU A 232 -7.77 22.58 1.45
CA LEU A 232 -8.39 21.89 2.60
C LEU A 232 -8.98 22.94 3.53
#